data_AF-A0A2P8DX88-F1
#
_entry.id   AF-A0A2P8DX88-F1
#
_cell.length_a   1.000
_cell.length_b   1.000
_cell.length_c   1.000
_cell.angle_alpha   90.00
_cell.angle_beta   90.00
_cell.angle_gamma   90.00
#
_symmetry.space_group_name_H-M   'P 1'
#
loop_
_entity.id
_entity.type
_entity.pdbx_description
1 polymer ?
#
loop_
_entity_poly.entity_id
_entity_poly.type
_entity_poly.pdbx_seq_one_letter_code
_entity_poly.pdbx_strand_id
1 'polypeptide(L)'
;MRQRSGTPARPELVGRRVVVRHRIHDQRFGATDVLGTLLSWSPAGLRVTPDRGDDVVEITNDDVIAVKAIPQRTVTRRDVRDLEAAAAAGWQALETEWMGGWLLRAADGFTRRANSCLPLDDPGLPLADAVDAVERWYRRRGLVPAFQVPQPLGGVLDPLLDTRGWDRVTEPVLVMTADLDDVAAAARADLPPVRIDDEPDAEWLAGYHYRGGDLPDHAVAVLTHADTVAFASVDDDGGNGDGDGVAGRRLAIARGAVTESPAGRRWLGLAAVEVVPEARRRGLGSHIVAGLATWAAGHGARQAYLQVTESNSGAQATYRGVGFAEHHAYHYRRLAPPES
;
A
#
# COMPACT_ATOMS: atom_id res chain seq x y z
N MET A 1 -33.15 -19.39 -38.73
CA MET A 1 -32.04 -19.73 -37.81
C MET A 1 -31.14 -18.51 -37.69
N ARG A 2 -31.34 -17.64 -36.69
CA ARG A 2 -30.45 -16.48 -36.47
C ARG A 2 -29.28 -16.95 -35.60
N GLN A 3 -28.05 -16.84 -36.12
CA GLN A 3 -26.84 -17.07 -35.34
C GLN A 3 -26.84 -16.13 -34.13
N ARG A 4 -26.78 -16.69 -32.92
CA ARG A 4 -26.50 -15.95 -31.69
C ARG A 4 -25.02 -15.58 -31.72
N SER A 5 -24.73 -14.33 -32.06
CA SER A 5 -23.38 -13.79 -31.92
C SER A 5 -23.11 -13.56 -30.43
N GLY A 6 -22.50 -14.54 -29.77
CA GLY A 6 -22.04 -14.39 -28.38
C GLY A 6 -21.07 -13.23 -28.25
N THR A 7 -21.05 -12.56 -27.09
CA THR A 7 -20.06 -11.52 -26.81
C THR A 7 -18.67 -12.17 -26.75
N PRO A 8 -17.67 -11.74 -27.55
CA PRO A 8 -16.35 -12.33 -27.51
C PRO A 8 -15.70 -12.11 -26.15
N ALA A 9 -15.04 -13.15 -25.62
CA ALA A 9 -14.33 -13.07 -24.35
C ALA A 9 -13.24 -12.01 -24.39
N ARG A 10 -13.14 -11.22 -23.31
CA ARG A 10 -12.14 -10.18 -23.11
C ARG A 10 -11.29 -10.49 -21.88
N PRO A 11 -10.27 -11.35 -22.01
CA PRO A 11 -9.44 -11.78 -20.88
C PRO A 11 -8.74 -10.61 -20.18
N GLU A 12 -8.49 -9.49 -20.88
CA GLU A 12 -7.91 -8.27 -20.33
C GLU A 12 -8.80 -7.53 -19.30
N LEU A 13 -10.07 -7.93 -19.19
CA LEU A 13 -11.00 -7.38 -18.21
C LEU A 13 -11.06 -8.19 -16.91
N VAL A 14 -10.50 -9.41 -16.89
CA VAL A 14 -10.43 -10.23 -15.68
C VAL A 14 -9.55 -9.51 -14.65
N GLY A 15 -10.01 -9.48 -13.39
CA GLY A 15 -9.41 -8.71 -12.29
C GLY A 15 -9.79 -7.23 -12.26
N ARG A 16 -10.52 -6.71 -13.27
CA ARG A 16 -10.96 -5.31 -13.30
C ARG A 16 -12.36 -5.16 -12.73
N ARG A 17 -12.62 -3.99 -12.15
CA ARG A 17 -13.99 -3.57 -11.83
C ARG A 17 -14.75 -3.30 -13.13
N VAL A 18 -15.85 -4.00 -13.31
CA VAL A 18 -16.71 -3.94 -14.49
C VAL A 18 -18.14 -3.64 -14.10
N VAL A 19 -18.90 -3.13 -15.06
CA VAL A 19 -20.36 -3.29 -15.08
C VAL A 19 -20.69 -4.31 -16.15
N VAL A 20 -21.43 -5.35 -15.76
CA VAL A 20 -21.99 -6.36 -16.67
C VAL A 20 -23.49 -6.15 -16.74
N ARG A 21 -23.97 -5.69 -17.90
CA ARG A 21 -25.39 -5.66 -18.23
C ARG A 21 -25.77 -7.02 -18.79
N HIS A 22 -26.73 -7.70 -18.16
CA HIS A 22 -27.18 -9.01 -18.59
C HIS A 22 -28.71 -9.14 -18.57
N ARG A 23 -29.24 -10.08 -19.36
CA ARG A 23 -30.65 -10.40 -19.41
C ARG A 23 -31.09 -11.09 -18.12
N ILE A 24 -32.33 -10.81 -17.72
CA ILE A 24 -33.02 -11.56 -16.66
C ILE A 24 -33.72 -12.73 -17.34
N HIS A 25 -33.39 -13.96 -16.93
CA HIS A 25 -34.07 -15.16 -17.45
C HIS A 25 -35.58 -15.02 -17.22
N ASP A 26 -36.40 -15.46 -18.19
CA ASP A 26 -37.87 -15.36 -18.18
C ASP A 26 -38.49 -13.97 -18.40
N GLN A 27 -37.71 -12.92 -18.68
CA GLN A 27 -38.22 -11.60 -19.07
C GLN A 27 -37.78 -11.19 -20.46
N ARG A 28 -38.72 -11.17 -21.42
CA ARG A 28 -38.46 -10.88 -22.85
C ARG A 28 -37.75 -9.54 -23.11
N PHE A 29 -37.85 -8.60 -22.17
CA PHE A 29 -37.18 -7.29 -22.19
C PHE A 29 -36.47 -6.94 -20.87
N GLY A 30 -36.31 -7.90 -19.95
CA GLY A 30 -35.67 -7.66 -18.66
C GLY A 30 -34.16 -7.66 -18.78
N ALA A 31 -33.51 -6.59 -18.34
CA ALA A 31 -32.06 -6.51 -18.21
C ALA A 31 -31.71 -5.85 -16.89
N THR A 32 -30.66 -6.34 -16.24
CA THR A 32 -30.11 -5.78 -15.01
C THR A 32 -28.60 -5.61 -15.14
N ASP A 33 -28.02 -4.83 -14.25
CA ASP A 33 -26.60 -4.55 -14.20
C ASP A 33 -26.00 -5.14 -12.92
N VAL A 34 -24.85 -5.79 -13.05
CA VAL A 34 -23.99 -6.21 -11.93
C VAL A 34 -22.72 -5.39 -11.99
N LEU A 35 -22.45 -4.64 -10.92
CA LEU A 35 -21.19 -3.91 -10.74
C LEU A 35 -20.31 -4.71 -9.79
N GLY A 36 -19.04 -4.90 -10.15
CA GLY A 36 -18.14 -5.71 -9.34
C GLY A 36 -16.84 -6.06 -10.06
N THR A 37 -16.03 -6.91 -9.45
CA THR A 37 -14.77 -7.39 -10.04
C THR A 37 -15.02 -8.62 -10.90
N LEU A 38 -14.57 -8.60 -12.16
CA LEU A 38 -14.68 -9.76 -13.05
C LEU A 38 -13.66 -10.83 -12.65
N LEU A 39 -14.10 -11.94 -12.04
CA LEU A 39 -13.23 -13.03 -11.61
C LEU A 39 -12.73 -13.89 -12.77
N SER A 40 -13.61 -14.14 -13.74
CA SER A 40 -13.27 -14.98 -14.88
C SER A 40 -14.23 -14.72 -16.05
N TRP A 41 -13.73 -14.93 -17.26
CA TRP A 41 -14.53 -14.97 -18.48
C TRP A 41 -14.11 -16.17 -19.31
N SER A 42 -15.00 -17.15 -19.42
CA SER A 42 -14.79 -18.39 -20.18
C SER A 42 -15.89 -18.58 -21.23
N PRO A 43 -15.83 -19.62 -22.09
CA PRO A 43 -16.94 -19.98 -22.97
C PRO A 43 -18.26 -20.27 -22.22
N ALA A 44 -18.19 -20.72 -20.97
CA ALA A 44 -19.38 -21.01 -20.15
C ALA A 44 -20.08 -19.73 -19.64
N GLY A 45 -19.33 -18.64 -19.44
CA GLY A 45 -19.88 -17.38 -18.93
C GLY A 45 -18.86 -16.54 -18.17
N LEU A 46 -19.39 -15.53 -17.49
CA LEU A 46 -18.67 -14.60 -16.63
C LEU A 46 -18.97 -14.92 -15.18
N ARG A 47 -17.98 -14.73 -14.31
CA ARG A 47 -18.15 -14.75 -12.85
C ARG A 47 -17.74 -13.38 -12.31
N VAL A 48 -18.61 -12.71 -11.59
CA VAL A 48 -18.40 -11.36 -11.06
C VAL A 48 -18.60 -11.39 -9.55
N THR A 49 -17.63 -10.92 -8.78
CA THR A 49 -17.83 -10.60 -7.36
C THR A 49 -18.50 -9.24 -7.28
N PRO A 50 -19.76 -9.13 -6.85
CA PRO A 50 -20.46 -7.85 -6.81
C PRO A 50 -19.80 -6.87 -5.83
N ASP A 51 -19.90 -5.57 -6.11
CA ASP A 51 -19.50 -4.52 -5.15
C ASP A 51 -20.35 -4.53 -3.87
N ARG A 52 -21.53 -5.17 -3.91
CA ARG A 52 -22.49 -5.28 -2.81
C ARG A 52 -23.04 -6.70 -2.76
N GLY A 53 -22.94 -7.33 -1.59
CA GLY A 53 -23.29 -8.74 -1.39
C GLY A 53 -22.07 -9.63 -1.57
N ASP A 54 -22.12 -10.80 -0.97
CA ASP A 54 -20.97 -11.71 -0.87
C ASP A 54 -21.00 -12.83 -1.94
N ASP A 55 -22.13 -13.00 -2.63
CA ASP A 55 -22.33 -14.08 -3.59
C ASP A 55 -21.78 -13.72 -4.97
N VAL A 56 -20.90 -14.57 -5.50
CA VAL A 56 -20.42 -14.47 -6.88
C VAL A 56 -21.60 -14.65 -7.84
N VAL A 57 -21.77 -13.68 -8.74
CA VAL A 57 -22.80 -13.74 -9.77
C VAL A 57 -22.24 -14.38 -11.03
N GLU A 58 -22.85 -15.49 -11.43
CA GLU A 58 -22.52 -16.20 -12.66
C GLU A 58 -23.49 -15.81 -13.78
N ILE A 59 -22.95 -15.42 -14.93
CA ILE A 59 -23.71 -14.88 -16.06
C ILE A 59 -23.33 -15.66 -17.31
N THR A 60 -24.29 -16.33 -17.96
CA THR A 60 -24.03 -17.04 -19.21
C THR A 60 -23.69 -16.05 -20.33
N ASN A 61 -22.80 -16.43 -21.26
CA ASN A 61 -22.45 -15.55 -22.39
C ASN A 61 -23.65 -15.16 -23.26
N ASP A 62 -24.70 -16.00 -23.31
CA ASP A 62 -25.94 -15.73 -24.03
C ASP A 62 -26.79 -14.61 -23.40
N ASP A 63 -26.65 -14.42 -22.08
CA ASP A 63 -27.37 -13.39 -21.34
C ASP A 63 -26.61 -12.06 -21.29
N VAL A 64 -25.32 -12.04 -21.59
CA VAL A 64 -24.51 -10.80 -21.63
C VAL A 64 -25.01 -9.88 -22.74
N ILE A 65 -25.37 -8.66 -22.35
CA ILE A 65 -25.72 -7.57 -23.26
C ILE A 65 -24.51 -6.67 -23.48
N ALA A 66 -23.81 -6.31 -22.40
CA ALA A 66 -22.63 -5.47 -22.46
C ALA A 66 -21.74 -5.70 -21.24
N VAL A 67 -20.43 -5.58 -21.45
CA VAL A 67 -19.42 -5.56 -20.38
C VAL A 67 -18.57 -4.32 -20.59
N LYS A 68 -18.43 -3.51 -19.54
CA LYS A 68 -17.61 -2.31 -19.59
C LYS A 68 -16.75 -2.22 -18.34
N ALA A 69 -15.45 -2.01 -18.53
CA ALA A 69 -14.56 -1.61 -17.44
C ALA A 69 -15.04 -0.28 -16.87
N ILE A 70 -15.24 -0.23 -15.56
CA ILE A 70 -15.55 0.99 -14.83
C ILE A 70 -14.34 1.39 -13.98
N PRO A 71 -14.20 2.68 -13.64
CA PRO A 71 -13.18 3.11 -12.70
C PRO A 71 -13.28 2.33 -11.40
N GLN A 72 -12.14 2.14 -10.75
CA GLN A 72 -12.10 1.67 -9.37
C GLN A 72 -12.95 2.59 -8.49
N ARG A 73 -13.42 2.08 -7.36
CA ARG A 73 -14.31 2.84 -6.46
C ARG A 73 -13.67 4.19 -6.15
N THR A 74 -14.43 5.27 -6.25
CA THR A 74 -13.93 6.62 -5.92
C THR A 74 -13.40 6.60 -4.49
N VAL A 75 -12.11 6.84 -4.34
CA VAL A 75 -11.48 6.99 -3.04
C VAL A 75 -11.95 8.31 -2.43
N THR A 76 -12.66 8.22 -1.31
CA THR A 76 -13.19 9.40 -0.62
C THR A 76 -12.15 10.01 0.30
N ARG A 77 -12.37 11.27 0.73
CA ARG A 77 -11.55 11.91 1.79
C ARG A 77 -11.47 11.05 3.05
N ARG A 78 -12.58 10.40 3.42
CA ARG A 78 -12.64 9.49 4.57
C ARG A 78 -11.75 8.27 4.36
N ASP A 79 -11.81 7.64 3.19
CA ASP A 79 -10.97 6.46 2.89
C ASP A 79 -9.47 6.82 2.96
N VAL A 80 -9.07 7.98 2.44
CA VAL A 80 -7.68 8.48 2.55
C VAL A 80 -7.29 8.70 4.00
N ARG A 81 -8.15 9.37 4.78
CA ARG A 81 -7.88 9.65 6.20
C ARG A 81 -7.72 8.37 7.00
N ASP A 82 -8.61 7.40 6.79
CA ASP A 82 -8.61 6.14 7.52
C ASP A 82 -7.34 5.34 7.22
N LEU A 83 -6.92 5.28 5.94
CA LEU A 83 -5.71 4.57 5.54
C LEU A 83 -4.42 5.28 5.99
N GLU A 84 -4.35 6.60 5.90
CA GLU A 84 -3.17 7.35 6.36
C GLU A 84 -3.01 7.30 7.89
N ALA A 85 -4.11 7.25 8.64
CA ALA A 85 -4.07 7.02 10.08
C ALA A 85 -3.54 5.62 10.42
N ALA A 86 -4.03 4.58 9.74
CA ALA A 86 -3.49 3.22 9.87
C ALA A 86 -2.01 3.17 9.47
N ALA A 87 -1.62 3.87 8.40
CA ALA A 87 -0.24 3.94 7.95
C ALA A 87 0.71 4.62 8.93
N ALA A 88 0.26 5.70 9.59
CA ALA A 88 1.01 6.34 10.65
C ALA A 88 1.18 5.44 11.88
N ALA A 89 0.18 4.63 12.22
CA ALA A 89 0.27 3.64 13.29
C ALA A 89 1.17 2.43 12.93
N GLY A 90 1.35 2.14 11.64
CA GLY A 90 2.18 1.02 11.19
C GLY A 90 3.67 1.37 11.11
N TRP A 91 4.00 2.66 11.13
CA TRP A 91 5.35 3.20 11.12
C TRP A 91 5.40 4.39 12.09
N GLN A 92 5.32 4.09 13.38
CA GLN A 92 5.21 5.12 14.41
C GLN A 92 6.51 5.90 14.56
N ALA A 93 6.37 7.20 14.77
CA ALA A 93 7.49 8.04 15.15
C ALA A 93 7.84 7.84 16.64
N LEU A 94 9.04 8.24 17.04
CA LEU A 94 9.47 8.13 18.44
C LEU A 94 8.74 9.13 19.33
N GLU A 95 8.34 10.25 18.75
CA GLU A 95 7.54 11.28 19.39
C GLU A 95 6.39 11.69 18.45
N THR A 96 5.19 11.81 19.02
CA THR A 96 4.01 12.27 18.30
C THR A 96 3.20 13.26 19.14
N GLU A 97 2.59 14.25 18.48
CA GLU A 97 1.67 15.19 19.11
C GLU A 97 0.49 15.46 18.18
N TRP A 98 -0.73 15.40 18.72
CA TRP A 98 -1.92 15.82 17.99
C TRP A 98 -2.15 17.32 18.18
N MET A 99 -2.32 18.04 17.08
CA MET A 99 -2.75 19.44 17.04
C MET A 99 -4.04 19.51 16.22
N GLY A 100 -5.18 19.52 16.92
CA GLY A 100 -6.48 19.28 16.28
C GLY A 100 -6.44 17.96 15.50
N GLY A 101 -6.83 18.00 14.23
CA GLY A 101 -6.79 16.89 13.28
C GLY A 101 -5.43 16.67 12.60
N TRP A 102 -4.36 17.34 13.00
CA TRP A 102 -3.02 17.14 12.45
C TRP A 102 -2.15 16.33 13.41
N LEU A 103 -1.43 15.35 12.87
CA LEU A 103 -0.48 14.52 13.62
C LEU A 103 0.95 14.98 13.34
N LEU A 104 1.61 15.55 14.34
CA LEU A 104 3.03 15.90 14.31
C LEU A 104 3.85 14.67 14.71
N ARG A 105 4.96 14.42 14.01
CA ARG A 105 5.75 13.19 14.12
C ARG A 105 7.24 13.52 14.06
N ALA A 106 8.01 13.05 15.05
CA ALA A 106 9.46 13.20 15.08
C ALA A 106 10.13 11.88 15.47
N ALA A 107 11.21 11.58 14.77
CA ALA A 107 12.06 10.41 14.98
C ALA A 107 13.48 10.74 14.49
N ASP A 108 14.00 11.88 14.96
CA ASP A 108 15.35 12.38 14.68
C ASP A 108 15.76 12.30 13.19
N GLY A 109 14.88 12.79 12.31
CA GLY A 109 15.11 12.81 10.85
C GLY A 109 14.89 11.48 10.12
N PHE A 110 14.81 10.35 10.83
CA PHE A 110 14.57 9.02 10.28
C PHE A 110 13.16 8.47 10.59
N THR A 111 12.33 8.13 9.62
CA THR A 111 12.37 8.45 8.20
C THR A 111 11.53 9.70 7.95
N ARG A 112 11.45 10.18 6.71
CA ARG A 112 10.52 11.27 6.35
C ARG A 112 9.06 10.99 6.77
N ARG A 113 8.61 9.72 6.71
CA ARG A 113 7.26 9.33 7.18
C ARG A 113 7.12 9.56 8.67
N ALA A 114 8.13 9.18 9.46
CA ALA A 114 8.15 9.43 10.91
C ALA A 114 8.59 10.87 11.30
N ASN A 115 8.92 11.73 10.34
CA ASN A 115 9.44 13.09 10.56
C ASN A 115 8.74 14.12 9.65
N SER A 116 7.41 14.12 9.69
CA SER A 116 6.59 15.10 8.98
C SER A 116 5.19 15.18 9.58
N CYS A 117 4.62 16.38 9.55
CA CYS A 117 3.24 16.63 9.97
C CYS A 117 2.29 15.99 8.95
N LEU A 118 1.31 15.24 9.45
CA LEU A 118 0.29 14.56 8.67
C LEU A 118 -1.07 15.24 8.91
N PRO A 119 -1.56 16.07 7.97
CA PRO A 119 -2.83 16.76 8.07
C PRO A 119 -3.98 15.80 7.70
N LEU A 120 -4.59 15.18 8.71
CA LEU A 120 -5.68 14.21 8.53
C LEU A 120 -7.06 14.88 8.55
N ASP A 121 -7.22 15.94 9.35
CA ASP A 121 -8.44 16.72 9.43
C ASP A 121 -8.17 18.20 9.77
N ASP A 122 -9.21 18.94 10.15
CA ASP A 122 -9.10 20.34 10.59
C ASP A 122 -8.11 20.52 11.76
N PRO A 123 -7.10 21.41 11.67
CA PRO A 123 -6.12 21.62 12.74
C PRO A 123 -6.69 22.30 13.99
N GLY A 124 -7.97 22.71 14.00
CA GLY A 124 -8.59 23.42 15.12
C GLY A 124 -8.11 24.88 15.29
N LEU A 125 -7.35 25.39 14.32
CA LEU A 125 -6.78 26.74 14.27
C LEU A 125 -6.90 27.31 12.85
N PRO A 126 -6.84 28.64 12.67
CA PRO A 126 -6.63 29.22 11.35
C PRO A 126 -5.40 28.59 10.68
N LEU A 127 -5.52 28.25 9.39
CA LEU A 127 -4.50 27.45 8.68
C LEU A 127 -3.09 28.08 8.74
N ALA A 128 -3.01 29.41 8.69
CA ALA A 128 -1.78 30.18 8.86
C ALA A 128 -1.11 29.92 10.22
N ASP A 129 -1.88 29.99 11.30
CA ASP A 129 -1.40 29.79 12.67
C ASP A 129 -0.99 28.33 12.91
N ALA A 130 -1.71 27.39 12.30
CA ALA A 130 -1.39 25.96 12.33
C ALA A 130 -0.04 25.66 11.66
N VAL A 131 0.24 26.26 10.50
CA VAL A 131 1.56 26.15 9.83
C VAL A 131 2.68 26.73 10.70
N ASP A 132 2.46 27.87 11.35
CA ASP A 132 3.45 28.47 12.24
C ASP A 132 3.71 27.58 13.48
N ALA A 133 2.67 26.94 14.01
CA ALA A 133 2.79 26.00 15.12
C ALA A 133 3.62 24.77 14.73
N VAL A 134 3.39 24.21 13.54
CA VAL A 134 4.16 23.10 12.99
C VAL A 134 5.64 23.50 12.84
N GLU A 135 5.92 24.66 12.24
CA GLU A 135 7.29 25.16 12.08
C GLU A 135 8.02 25.26 13.42
N ARG A 136 7.38 25.88 14.42
CA ARG A 136 7.95 25.99 15.78
C ARG A 136 8.19 24.62 16.41
N TRP A 137 7.28 23.66 16.22
CA TRP A 137 7.38 22.33 16.80
C TRP A 137 8.62 21.57 16.30
N TYR A 138 8.88 21.60 14.99
CA TYR A 138 10.07 20.97 14.41
C TYR A 138 11.36 21.73 14.77
N ARG A 139 11.35 23.07 14.70
CA ARG A 139 12.56 23.87 15.01
C ARG A 139 13.04 23.73 16.45
N ARG A 140 12.12 23.63 17.43
CA ARG A 140 12.49 23.36 18.84
C ARG A 140 13.24 22.03 19.02
N ARG A 141 13.10 21.11 18.08
CA ARG A 141 13.76 19.80 18.06
C ARG A 141 14.98 19.75 17.15
N GLY A 142 15.40 20.89 16.59
CA GLY A 142 16.49 20.93 15.60
C GLY A 142 16.15 20.24 14.27
N LEU A 143 14.87 19.97 14.02
CA LEU A 143 14.42 19.26 12.82
C LEU A 143 13.96 20.24 11.73
N VAL A 144 14.15 19.84 10.47
CA VAL A 144 13.62 20.56 9.31
C VAL A 144 12.10 20.39 9.26
N PRO A 145 11.30 21.47 9.35
CA PRO A 145 9.85 21.38 9.27
C PRO A 145 9.39 20.74 7.96
N ALA A 146 8.45 19.79 8.05
CA ALA A 146 7.95 19.05 6.91
C ALA A 146 6.47 18.71 7.04
N PHE A 147 5.77 18.67 5.91
CA PHE A 147 4.43 18.08 5.77
C PHE A 147 4.48 16.88 4.84
N GLN A 148 3.79 15.80 5.21
CA GLN A 148 3.27 14.78 4.28
C GLN A 148 1.86 15.22 3.92
N VAL A 149 1.54 15.46 2.65
CA VAL A 149 0.27 16.05 2.21
C VAL A 149 -0.51 15.02 1.39
N PRO A 150 -1.38 14.21 2.02
CA PRO A 150 -2.24 13.27 1.30
C PRO A 150 -3.27 14.00 0.46
N GLN A 151 -3.45 13.56 -0.79
CA GLN A 151 -4.47 14.08 -1.68
C GLN A 151 -5.72 13.18 -1.63
N PRO A 152 -6.94 13.77 -1.59
CA PRO A 152 -7.21 15.21 -1.68
C PRO A 152 -7.23 15.93 -0.31
N LEU A 153 -6.87 15.28 0.81
CA LEU A 153 -7.01 15.84 2.17
C LEU A 153 -6.34 17.22 2.33
N GLY A 154 -5.06 17.29 2.00
CA GLY A 154 -4.23 18.48 2.19
C GLY A 154 -4.19 19.45 1.01
N GLY A 155 -5.06 19.32 0.01
CA GLY A 155 -5.03 20.20 -1.18
C GLY A 155 -5.21 21.69 -0.86
N VAL A 156 -5.90 22.03 0.23
CA VAL A 156 -6.05 23.43 0.71
C VAL A 156 -4.79 24.01 1.32
N LEU A 157 -3.83 23.16 1.71
CA LEU A 157 -2.58 23.55 2.36
C LEU A 157 -1.55 24.04 1.34
N ASP A 158 -1.55 23.48 0.13
CA ASP A 158 -0.52 23.75 -0.87
C ASP A 158 -0.38 25.25 -1.24
N PRO A 159 -1.45 26.03 -1.50
CA PRO A 159 -1.31 27.45 -1.84
C PRO A 159 -0.67 28.30 -0.74
N LEU A 160 -0.99 27.99 0.52
CA LEU A 160 -0.39 28.67 1.66
C LEU A 160 1.09 28.32 1.79
N LEU A 161 1.43 27.04 1.63
CA LEU A 161 2.80 26.56 1.67
C LEU A 161 3.65 27.13 0.53
N ASP A 162 3.08 27.29 -0.67
CA ASP A 162 3.75 27.94 -1.81
C ASP A 162 4.11 29.38 -1.47
N THR A 163 3.16 30.13 -0.93
CA THR A 163 3.34 31.54 -0.53
C THR A 163 4.41 31.69 0.58
N ARG A 164 4.64 30.65 1.38
CA ARG A 164 5.57 30.65 2.52
C ARG A 164 6.90 29.96 2.23
N GLY A 165 7.21 29.63 0.97
CA GLY A 165 8.50 29.08 0.56
C GLY A 165 8.74 27.64 1.03
N TRP A 166 7.67 26.84 1.19
CA TRP A 166 7.82 25.43 1.50
C TRP A 166 7.97 24.62 0.21
N ASP A 167 9.17 24.19 -0.14
CA ASP A 167 9.41 23.49 -1.39
C ASP A 167 8.85 22.07 -1.42
N ARG A 168 8.47 21.63 -2.61
CA ARG A 168 8.17 20.23 -2.89
C ARG A 168 9.47 19.46 -3.03
N VAL A 169 9.67 18.46 -2.17
CA VAL A 169 11.00 17.83 -1.99
C VAL A 169 11.16 16.49 -2.72
N THR A 170 10.08 15.93 -3.22
CA THR A 170 10.08 14.68 -4.01
C THR A 170 8.94 14.67 -4.99
N GLU A 171 9.06 13.79 -5.97
CA GLU A 171 7.93 13.25 -6.71
C GLU A 171 6.81 12.76 -5.76
N PRO A 172 5.57 12.71 -6.26
CA PRO A 172 4.47 12.06 -5.58
C PRO A 172 4.83 10.63 -5.13
N VAL A 173 4.32 10.26 -3.96
CA VAL A 173 4.31 8.87 -3.50
C VAL A 173 2.91 8.35 -3.70
N LEU A 174 2.81 7.25 -4.44
CA LEU A 174 1.57 6.52 -4.65
C LEU A 174 1.35 5.59 -3.46
N VAL A 175 0.17 5.67 -2.88
CA VAL A 175 -0.33 4.67 -1.94
C VAL A 175 -1.14 3.67 -2.74
N MET A 176 -0.72 2.42 -2.71
CA MET A 176 -1.39 1.33 -3.42
C MET A 176 -2.00 0.35 -2.43
N THR A 177 -3.14 -0.22 -2.78
CA THR A 177 -3.86 -1.22 -1.95
C THR A 177 -4.20 -2.47 -2.76
N ALA A 178 -4.25 -3.61 -2.09
CA ALA A 178 -4.66 -4.90 -2.65
C ALA A 178 -5.50 -5.69 -1.64
N ASP A 179 -6.30 -6.64 -2.15
CA ASP A 179 -6.87 -7.69 -1.31
C ASP A 179 -5.76 -8.65 -0.85
N LEU A 180 -5.83 -9.11 0.39
CA LEU A 180 -4.77 -9.95 0.97
C LEU A 180 -4.73 -11.34 0.32
N ASP A 181 -5.87 -11.86 -0.14
CA ASP A 181 -5.94 -13.18 -0.80
C ASP A 181 -5.24 -13.12 -2.16
N ASP A 182 -5.43 -12.05 -2.92
CA ASP A 182 -4.73 -11.80 -4.20
C ASP A 182 -3.22 -11.70 -4.00
N VAL A 183 -2.79 -11.03 -2.93
CA VAL A 183 -1.36 -10.89 -2.59
C VAL A 183 -0.76 -12.22 -2.15
N ALA A 184 -1.46 -12.98 -1.30
CA ALA A 184 -1.01 -14.28 -0.82
C ALA A 184 -0.89 -15.30 -1.97
N ALA A 185 -1.74 -15.22 -2.98
CA ALA A 185 -1.69 -16.08 -4.17
C ALA A 185 -0.41 -15.91 -5.00
N ALA A 186 0.38 -14.84 -4.78
CA ALA A 186 1.66 -14.64 -5.44
C ALA A 186 2.82 -15.47 -4.86
N ALA A 187 2.57 -16.27 -3.81
CA ALA A 187 3.56 -17.18 -3.25
C ALA A 187 4.00 -18.23 -4.29
N ARG A 188 5.30 -18.57 -4.29
CA ARG A 188 5.90 -19.53 -5.23
C ARG A 188 6.55 -20.66 -4.46
N ALA A 189 6.10 -21.89 -4.74
CA ALA A 189 6.63 -23.09 -4.09
C ALA A 189 8.05 -23.47 -4.56
N ASP A 190 8.52 -22.93 -5.69
CA ASP A 190 9.86 -23.17 -6.22
C ASP A 190 10.94 -22.23 -5.65
N LEU A 191 10.56 -21.29 -4.76
CA LEU A 191 11.47 -20.39 -4.07
C LEU A 191 11.70 -20.84 -2.62
N PRO A 192 12.82 -20.45 -1.99
CA PRO A 192 13.05 -20.72 -0.57
C PRO A 192 11.94 -20.10 0.30
N PRO A 193 11.60 -20.71 1.44
CA PRO A 193 10.49 -20.27 2.28
C PRO A 193 10.69 -18.85 2.81
N VAL A 194 9.58 -18.15 3.03
CA VAL A 194 9.58 -16.86 3.73
C VAL A 194 9.61 -17.11 5.23
N ARG A 195 10.68 -16.72 5.91
CA ARG A 195 10.75 -16.67 7.36
C ARG A 195 10.16 -15.35 7.86
N ILE A 196 9.42 -15.39 8.96
CA ILE A 196 8.80 -14.23 9.59
C ILE A 196 9.21 -14.21 11.06
N ASP A 197 9.88 -13.14 11.48
CA ASP A 197 10.30 -12.93 12.86
C ASP A 197 9.70 -11.64 13.43
N ASP A 198 9.58 -11.55 14.76
CA ASP A 198 9.05 -10.37 15.46
C ASP A 198 10.09 -9.24 15.58
N GLU A 199 11.38 -9.56 15.40
CA GLU A 199 12.50 -8.61 15.47
C GLU A 199 13.44 -8.75 14.25
N PRO A 200 14.06 -7.64 13.78
CA PRO A 200 15.03 -7.72 12.69
C PRO A 200 16.38 -8.23 13.20
N ASP A 201 16.92 -9.26 12.55
CA ASP A 201 18.30 -9.68 12.78
C ASP A 201 19.33 -8.76 12.09
N ALA A 202 20.62 -8.99 12.36
CA ALA A 202 21.70 -8.18 11.82
C ALA A 202 21.75 -8.19 10.27
N GLU A 203 21.44 -9.34 9.65
CA GLU A 203 21.37 -9.46 8.19
C GLU A 203 20.16 -8.72 7.61
N TRP A 204 19.05 -8.66 8.34
CA TRP A 204 17.86 -7.91 7.95
C TRP A 204 18.19 -6.42 7.93
N LEU A 205 18.84 -5.94 8.99
CA LEU A 205 19.27 -4.54 9.10
C LEU A 205 20.30 -4.19 8.01
N ALA A 206 21.27 -5.07 7.74
CA ALA A 206 22.25 -4.88 6.68
C ALA A 206 21.63 -4.87 5.27
N GLY A 207 20.49 -5.53 5.08
CA GLY A 207 19.75 -5.52 3.81
C GLY A 207 18.95 -4.24 3.57
N TYR A 208 18.64 -3.46 4.61
CA TYR A 208 17.75 -2.30 4.49
C TYR A 208 18.51 -1.00 4.23
N HIS A 209 18.35 -0.47 3.00
CA HIS A 209 19.08 0.72 2.55
C HIS A 209 18.17 1.94 2.40
N TYR A 210 17.92 2.66 3.51
CA TYR A 210 17.11 3.88 3.44
C TYR A 210 17.82 4.98 2.63
N ARG A 211 17.28 5.31 1.45
CA ARG A 211 17.89 6.25 0.50
C ARG A 211 19.33 5.90 0.09
N GLY A 212 19.66 4.61 0.12
CA GLY A 212 20.99 4.13 -0.26
C GLY A 212 22.10 4.44 0.75
N GLY A 213 21.77 4.84 1.98
CA GLY A 213 22.74 5.04 3.06
C GLY A 213 22.54 4.04 4.21
N ASP A 214 23.50 4.06 5.13
CA ASP A 214 23.46 3.28 6.37
C ASP A 214 22.30 3.74 7.27
N LEU A 215 21.82 2.81 8.10
CA LEU A 215 20.79 3.10 9.08
C LEU A 215 21.39 3.85 10.29
N PRO A 216 20.74 4.91 10.79
CA PRO A 216 21.15 5.53 12.04
C PRO A 216 20.91 4.58 13.22
N ASP A 217 21.61 4.79 14.34
CA ASP A 217 21.55 3.92 15.54
C ASP A 217 20.12 3.72 16.06
N HIS A 218 19.27 4.75 15.98
CA HIS A 218 17.88 4.68 16.43
C HIS A 218 16.90 4.10 15.39
N ALA A 219 17.37 3.69 14.21
CA ALA A 219 16.52 3.15 13.15
C ALA A 219 15.74 1.91 13.60
N VAL A 220 16.39 1.03 14.38
CA VAL A 220 15.76 -0.17 14.94
C VAL A 220 14.54 0.21 15.78
N ALA A 221 14.68 1.22 16.64
CA ALA A 221 13.58 1.69 17.47
C ALA A 221 12.37 2.12 16.62
N VAL A 222 12.59 2.80 15.49
CA VAL A 222 11.50 3.18 14.56
C VAL A 222 10.95 1.97 13.80
N LEU A 223 11.82 1.05 13.39
CA LEU A 223 11.42 -0.15 12.65
C LEU A 223 10.52 -1.06 13.48
N THR A 224 10.81 -1.22 14.77
CA THR A 224 10.03 -2.06 15.67
C THR A 224 8.83 -1.33 16.29
N HIS A 225 8.69 -0.01 16.10
CA HIS A 225 7.60 0.79 16.68
C HIS A 225 6.27 0.62 15.91
N ALA A 226 5.58 -0.47 16.21
CA ALA A 226 4.17 -0.70 15.91
C ALA A 226 3.63 -1.83 16.81
N ASP A 227 2.32 -1.82 17.09
CA ASP A 227 1.69 -2.80 17.99
C ASP A 227 1.79 -4.25 17.49
N THR A 228 1.84 -4.44 16.17
CA THR A 228 1.99 -5.75 15.53
C THR A 228 2.87 -5.58 14.31
N VAL A 229 4.11 -6.06 14.39
CA VAL A 229 5.14 -5.88 13.38
C VAL A 229 5.84 -7.20 13.12
N ALA A 230 6.28 -7.39 11.88
CA ALA A 230 7.01 -8.56 11.45
C ALA A 230 8.11 -8.19 10.46
N PHE A 231 9.18 -8.95 10.52
CA PHE A 231 10.37 -8.85 9.69
C PHE A 231 10.50 -10.13 8.89
N ALA A 232 10.25 -10.04 7.59
CA ALA A 232 10.34 -11.15 6.68
C ALA A 232 11.74 -11.27 6.09
N SER A 233 12.21 -12.50 5.92
CA SER A 233 13.43 -12.82 5.16
C SER A 233 13.22 -14.00 4.21
N VAL A 234 14.02 -14.01 3.14
CA VAL A 234 14.24 -15.19 2.29
C VAL A 234 15.74 -15.37 2.15
N ASP A 235 16.22 -16.55 2.50
CA ASP A 235 17.64 -16.91 2.52
C ASP A 235 17.93 -17.96 1.43
N ASP A 236 19.15 -17.96 0.90
CA ASP A 236 19.59 -18.95 -0.08
C ASP A 236 20.09 -20.20 0.65
N ASP A 237 19.28 -21.25 0.69
CA ASP A 237 19.64 -22.51 1.36
C ASP A 237 20.72 -23.32 0.61
N GLY A 238 21.33 -22.76 -0.45
CA GLY A 238 22.52 -23.34 -1.07
C GLY A 238 22.29 -24.69 -1.76
N GLY A 239 21.05 -25.02 -2.15
CA GLY A 239 20.71 -26.11 -3.08
C GLY A 239 21.01 -27.55 -2.65
N ASN A 240 21.77 -27.79 -1.58
CA ASN A 240 22.04 -29.12 -1.05
C ASN A 240 21.54 -29.18 0.39
N GLY A 241 20.47 -29.95 0.62
CA GLY A 241 19.86 -30.21 1.93
C GLY A 241 20.73 -30.98 2.93
N ASP A 242 22.05 -30.82 2.86
CA ASP A 242 23.00 -31.31 3.85
C ASP A 242 23.16 -30.20 4.89
N GLY A 243 22.26 -30.23 5.89
CA GLY A 243 22.10 -29.24 6.95
C GLY A 243 23.32 -29.06 7.85
N ASP A 244 24.37 -28.42 7.34
CA ASP A 244 25.58 -28.06 8.09
C ASP A 244 25.44 -26.72 8.85
N GLY A 245 24.21 -26.25 9.07
CA GLY A 245 23.92 -25.14 9.99
C GLY A 245 24.47 -23.76 9.57
N VAL A 246 25.04 -23.61 8.38
CA VAL A 246 25.41 -22.30 7.84
C VAL A 246 24.14 -21.59 7.42
N ALA A 247 23.82 -20.47 8.07
CA ALA A 247 22.71 -19.61 7.66
C ALA A 247 22.90 -19.23 6.18
N GLY A 248 21.88 -19.54 5.37
CA GLY A 248 21.87 -19.21 3.95
C GLY A 248 22.04 -17.71 3.72
N ARG A 249 22.58 -17.31 2.56
CA ARG A 249 22.80 -15.89 2.27
C ARG A 249 21.45 -15.18 2.11
N ARG A 250 21.22 -14.07 2.83
CA ARG A 250 20.04 -13.20 2.67
C ARG A 250 19.82 -12.76 1.22
N LEU A 251 18.67 -13.11 0.66
CA LEU A 251 18.27 -12.75 -0.71
C LEU A 251 17.25 -11.61 -0.75
N ALA A 252 16.30 -11.60 0.20
CA ALA A 252 15.25 -10.60 0.26
C ALA A 252 14.85 -10.32 1.71
N ILE A 253 14.41 -9.09 1.94
CA ILE A 253 13.82 -8.64 3.20
C ILE A 253 12.53 -7.86 2.94
N ALA A 254 11.62 -7.87 3.90
CA ALA A 254 10.47 -6.99 3.93
C ALA A 254 10.03 -6.77 5.38
N ARG A 255 9.31 -5.67 5.62
CA ARG A 255 8.63 -5.40 6.88
C ARG A 255 7.12 -5.38 6.66
N GLY A 256 6.39 -6.06 7.52
CA GLY A 256 4.94 -5.95 7.65
C GLY A 256 4.55 -5.32 8.98
N ALA A 257 3.46 -4.55 9.00
CA ALA A 257 2.80 -4.14 10.23
C ALA A 257 1.28 -4.30 10.08
N VAL A 258 0.61 -4.82 11.10
CA VAL A 258 -0.85 -4.91 11.12
C VAL A 258 -1.42 -3.82 11.99
N THR A 259 -2.30 -3.01 11.41
CA THR A 259 -2.90 -1.85 12.08
C THR A 259 -4.37 -1.74 11.78
N GLU A 260 -5.15 -1.26 12.74
CA GLU A 260 -6.56 -0.97 12.56
C GLU A 260 -6.77 0.51 12.22
N SER A 261 -7.57 0.80 11.20
CA SER A 261 -7.97 2.16 10.85
C SER A 261 -9.07 2.67 11.79
N PRO A 262 -9.31 4.00 11.86
CA PRO A 262 -10.44 4.56 12.62
C PRO A 262 -11.81 3.99 12.27
N ALA A 263 -11.98 3.44 11.06
CA ALA A 263 -13.20 2.75 10.64
C ALA A 263 -13.25 1.26 10.99
N GLY A 264 -12.30 0.76 11.80
CA GLY A 264 -12.24 -0.63 12.25
C GLY A 264 -11.68 -1.61 11.21
N ARG A 265 -11.05 -1.12 10.14
CA ARG A 265 -10.47 -2.00 9.10
C ARG A 265 -9.02 -2.33 9.46
N ARG A 266 -8.68 -3.61 9.45
CA ARG A 266 -7.31 -4.09 9.65
C ARG A 266 -6.54 -4.18 8.32
N TRP A 267 -5.37 -3.56 8.32
CA TRP A 267 -4.50 -3.42 7.17
C TRP A 267 -3.13 -4.05 7.45
N LEU A 268 -2.57 -4.71 6.45
CA LEU A 268 -1.13 -4.98 6.36
C LEU A 268 -0.43 -3.80 5.68
N GLY A 269 0.42 -3.09 6.42
CA GLY A 269 1.35 -2.12 5.86
C GLY A 269 2.66 -2.78 5.47
N LEU A 270 2.99 -2.75 4.18
CA LEU A 270 4.26 -3.26 3.64
C LEU A 270 5.27 -2.11 3.52
N ALA A 271 6.49 -2.35 4.02
CA ALA A 271 7.60 -1.42 3.92
C ALA A 271 8.93 -2.18 3.79
N ALA A 272 10.01 -1.46 3.48
CA ALA A 272 11.37 -2.00 3.44
C ALA A 272 11.52 -3.27 2.59
N VAL A 273 10.79 -3.36 1.46
CA VAL A 273 10.87 -4.51 0.54
C VAL A 273 12.14 -4.35 -0.31
N GLU A 274 13.14 -5.18 -0.05
CA GLU A 274 14.42 -5.16 -0.75
C GLU A 274 14.80 -6.55 -1.25
N VAL A 275 15.41 -6.61 -2.43
CA VAL A 275 15.96 -7.84 -3.01
C VAL A 275 17.38 -7.54 -3.48
N VAL A 276 18.33 -8.38 -3.07
CA VAL A 276 19.74 -8.23 -3.44
C VAL A 276 19.90 -8.23 -4.97
N PRO A 277 20.77 -7.39 -5.55
CA PRO A 277 20.85 -7.18 -6.99
C PRO A 277 20.94 -8.46 -7.82
N GLU A 278 21.70 -9.45 -7.35
CA GLU A 278 21.96 -10.72 -8.01
C GLU A 278 20.74 -11.65 -8.01
N ALA A 279 19.78 -11.43 -7.11
CA ALA A 279 18.57 -12.23 -6.99
C ALA A 279 17.31 -11.53 -7.54
N ARG A 280 17.45 -10.32 -8.10
CA ARG A 280 16.34 -9.58 -8.72
C ARG A 280 15.77 -10.32 -9.93
N ARG A 281 14.51 -10.00 -10.25
CA ARG A 281 13.75 -10.58 -11.39
C ARG A 281 13.53 -12.10 -11.31
N ARG A 282 13.69 -12.70 -10.12
CA ARG A 282 13.37 -14.12 -9.83
C ARG A 282 12.00 -14.32 -9.18
N GLY A 283 11.25 -13.25 -8.93
CA GLY A 283 9.95 -13.28 -8.25
C GLY A 283 10.01 -13.14 -6.72
N LEU A 284 11.20 -13.00 -6.14
CA LEU A 284 11.40 -12.90 -4.68
C LEU A 284 10.64 -11.73 -4.03
N GLY A 285 10.54 -10.58 -4.70
CA GLY A 285 9.83 -9.41 -4.16
C GLY A 285 8.32 -9.66 -3.98
N SER A 286 7.69 -10.33 -4.95
CA SER A 286 6.28 -10.75 -4.84
C SER A 286 6.13 -11.87 -3.81
N HIS A 287 7.08 -12.80 -3.77
CA HIS A 287 7.04 -13.95 -2.87
C HIS A 287 7.11 -13.56 -1.39
N ILE A 288 8.05 -12.66 -1.02
CA ILE A 288 8.20 -12.22 0.37
C ILE A 288 6.99 -11.41 0.85
N VAL A 289 6.40 -10.61 -0.05
CA VAL A 289 5.15 -9.89 0.21
C VAL A 289 3.97 -10.85 0.40
N ALA A 290 3.91 -11.94 -0.36
CA ALA A 290 2.89 -12.99 -0.18
C ALA A 290 3.03 -13.72 1.18
N GLY A 291 4.26 -13.94 1.65
CA GLY A 291 4.52 -14.50 2.99
C GLY A 291 3.98 -13.58 4.10
N LEU A 292 4.25 -12.27 4.00
CA LEU A 292 3.68 -11.28 4.92
C LEU A 292 2.16 -11.19 4.84
N ALA A 293 1.57 -11.35 3.66
CA ALA A 293 0.13 -11.40 3.50
C ALA A 293 -0.49 -12.58 4.26
N THR A 294 0.11 -13.77 4.16
CA THR A 294 -0.32 -14.95 4.92
C THR A 294 -0.22 -14.72 6.43
N TRP A 295 0.91 -14.17 6.91
CA TRP A 295 1.10 -13.82 8.32
C TRP A 295 0.04 -12.81 8.81
N ALA A 296 -0.23 -11.76 8.02
CA ALA A 296 -1.16 -10.71 8.40
C ALA A 296 -2.63 -11.19 8.41
N ALA A 297 -2.99 -12.15 7.57
CA ALA A 297 -4.31 -12.78 7.59
C ALA A 297 -4.58 -13.44 8.95
N GLY A 298 -3.56 -14.09 9.54
CA GLY A 298 -3.60 -14.64 10.89
C GLY A 298 -3.83 -13.59 11.99
N HIS A 299 -3.53 -12.32 11.70
CA HIS A 299 -3.75 -11.16 12.58
C HIS A 299 -5.03 -10.37 12.23
N GLY A 300 -5.90 -10.96 11.39
CA GLY A 300 -7.20 -10.40 11.02
C GLY A 300 -7.15 -9.31 9.96
N ALA A 301 -6.01 -9.06 9.32
CA ALA A 301 -5.94 -8.18 8.16
C ALA A 301 -6.67 -8.81 6.97
N ARG A 302 -7.33 -7.98 6.16
CA ARG A 302 -7.99 -8.39 4.90
C ARG A 302 -7.45 -7.68 3.67
N GLN A 303 -6.69 -6.62 3.88
CA GLN A 303 -6.15 -5.79 2.81
C GLN A 303 -4.73 -5.39 3.13
N ALA A 304 -3.93 -5.21 2.09
CA ALA A 304 -2.58 -4.69 2.20
C ALA A 304 -2.50 -3.29 1.60
N TYR A 305 -1.58 -2.46 2.11
CA TYR A 305 -1.15 -1.24 1.46
C TYR A 305 0.37 -1.14 1.41
N LEU A 306 0.86 -0.35 0.47
CA LEU A 306 2.26 0.05 0.37
C LEU A 306 2.37 1.47 -0.18
N GLN A 307 3.56 2.05 -0.03
CA GLN A 307 3.87 3.40 -0.46
C GLN A 307 5.10 3.37 -1.36
N VAL A 308 4.95 3.82 -2.60
CA VAL A 308 5.98 3.73 -3.64
C VAL A 308 6.11 5.05 -4.39
N THR A 309 7.33 5.52 -4.63
CA THR A 309 7.56 6.74 -5.41
C THR A 309 7.11 6.56 -6.86
N GLU A 310 6.61 7.62 -7.47
CA GLU A 310 6.11 7.61 -8.85
C GLU A 310 7.19 7.20 -9.88
N SER A 311 8.45 7.59 -9.69
CA SER A 311 9.59 7.14 -10.51
C SER A 311 9.90 5.65 -10.44
N ASN A 312 9.46 4.93 -9.40
CA ASN A 312 9.80 3.52 -9.22
C ASN A 312 8.88 2.60 -10.03
N SER A 313 8.98 2.72 -11.36
CA SER A 313 8.17 1.98 -12.34
C SER A 313 8.36 0.45 -12.21
N GLY A 314 9.57 -0.01 -11.90
CA GLY A 314 9.88 -1.43 -11.68
C GLY A 314 9.15 -2.02 -10.47
N ALA A 315 9.15 -1.32 -9.33
CA ALA A 315 8.41 -1.75 -8.16
C ALA A 315 6.89 -1.67 -8.41
N GLN A 316 6.40 -0.61 -9.04
CA GLN A 316 4.98 -0.50 -9.40
C GLN A 316 4.51 -1.64 -10.30
N ALA A 317 5.29 -2.03 -11.31
CA ALA A 317 4.96 -3.15 -12.17
C ALA A 317 4.87 -4.47 -11.36
N THR A 318 5.80 -4.67 -10.43
CA THR A 318 5.80 -5.83 -9.52
C THR A 318 4.54 -5.85 -8.66
N TYR A 319 4.18 -4.73 -8.05
CA TYR A 319 3.01 -4.64 -7.17
C TYR A 319 1.69 -4.77 -7.93
N ARG A 320 1.56 -4.15 -9.11
CA ARG A 320 0.38 -4.34 -9.97
C ARG A 320 0.20 -5.80 -10.38
N GLY A 321 1.30 -6.53 -10.58
CA GLY A 321 1.27 -7.96 -10.90
C GLY A 321 0.70 -8.85 -9.79
N VAL A 322 0.64 -8.36 -8.54
CA VAL A 322 0.11 -9.10 -7.37
C VAL A 322 -1.14 -8.43 -6.78
N GLY A 323 -1.89 -7.68 -7.60
CA GLY A 323 -3.20 -7.16 -7.24
C GLY A 323 -3.22 -5.74 -6.68
N PHE A 324 -2.07 -5.07 -6.50
CA PHE A 324 -2.07 -3.69 -6.01
C PHE A 324 -2.56 -2.71 -7.08
N ALA A 325 -3.52 -1.87 -6.68
CA ALA A 325 -4.01 -0.73 -7.45
C ALA A 325 -3.76 0.57 -6.68
N GLU A 326 -3.61 1.68 -7.39
CA GLU A 326 -3.50 3.00 -6.77
C GLU A 326 -4.78 3.35 -6.00
N HIS A 327 -4.60 3.78 -4.76
CA HIS A 327 -5.67 4.28 -3.90
C HIS A 327 -5.66 5.81 -3.87
N HIS A 328 -4.50 6.40 -3.58
CA HIS A 328 -4.30 7.84 -3.58
C HIS A 328 -2.81 8.16 -3.67
N ALA A 329 -2.48 9.44 -3.69
CA ALA A 329 -1.10 9.90 -3.63
C ALA A 329 -0.90 10.92 -2.52
N TYR A 330 0.33 11.08 -2.07
CA TYR A 330 0.74 12.18 -1.23
C TYR A 330 2.06 12.75 -1.72
N HIS A 331 2.38 13.98 -1.31
CA HIS A 331 3.69 14.57 -1.55
C HIS A 331 4.25 15.17 -0.27
N TYR A 332 5.54 15.49 -0.30
CA TYR A 332 6.18 16.17 0.81
C TYR A 332 6.44 17.64 0.50
N ARG A 333 6.21 18.48 1.50
CA ARG A 333 6.58 19.89 1.53
C ARG A 333 7.58 20.10 2.66
N ARG A 334 8.65 20.84 2.43
CA ARG A 334 9.64 21.18 3.48
C ARG A 334 10.00 22.64 3.42
N LEU A 335 10.19 23.23 4.58
CA LEU A 335 10.80 24.55 4.69
C LEU A 335 12.31 24.34 4.78
N ALA A 336 13.04 24.76 3.74
CA ALA A 336 14.50 24.71 3.78
C ALA A 336 15.02 25.46 5.02
N PRO A 337 16.12 25.00 5.64
CA PRO A 337 16.78 25.81 6.66
C PRO A 337 17.15 27.17 6.05
N PRO A 338 17.04 28.27 6.80
CA PRO A 338 17.50 29.57 6.30
C PRO A 338 18.96 29.45 5.87
N GLU A 339 19.30 30.01 4.71
CA GLU A 339 20.70 30.12 4.28
C GLU A 339 21.48 30.86 5.36
N SER A 340 22.55 30.23 5.83
CA SER A 340 23.42 30.71 6.92
C SER A 340 24.28 31.90 6.50
#